data_AF-A0A5K1G561-F1
#
_entry.id   AF-A0A5K1G561-F1
#
_cell.length_a   1.000
_cell.length_b   1.000
_cell.length_c   1.000
_cell.angle_alpha   90.00
_cell.angle_beta   90.00
_cell.angle_gamma   90.00
#
_symmetry.space_group_name_H-M   'P 1'
#
loop_
_entity.id
_entity.type
_entity.pdbx_description
1 polymer ?
#
loop_
_entity_poly.entity_id
_entity_poly.type
_entity_poly.pdbx_seq_one_letter_code
_entity_poly.pdbx_strand_id
1 'polypeptide(L)' 'TYLQSITVRIEEWRVKQRDTEEWMIHRQLPQDLQERVRRFIHYKWLTTRGVDEEAILQSLPLDLRREIQRHLCLGLVRR' A
#
# COMPACT_ATOMS: atom_id res chain seq x y z
N THR A 1 -3.24 -21.47 -5.34
CA THR A 1 -4.55 -21.11 -5.91
C THR A 1 -4.69 -19.60 -5.95
N TYR A 2 -4.78 -18.97 -7.13
CA TYR A 2 -4.89 -17.51 -7.31
C TYR A 2 -5.98 -16.88 -6.43
N LEU A 3 -7.13 -17.56 -6.28
CA LEU A 3 -8.23 -17.13 -5.42
C LEU A 3 -7.84 -17.03 -3.93
N GLN A 4 -7.04 -17.96 -3.41
CA GLN A 4 -6.55 -17.91 -2.02
C GLN A 4 -5.61 -16.72 -1.78
N SER A 5 -4.81 -16.35 -2.78
CA SER A 5 -3.92 -15.19 -2.68
C SER A 5 -4.68 -13.85 -2.68
N ILE A 6 -5.84 -13.78 -3.34
CA ILE A 6 -6.71 -12.59 -3.33
C ILE A 6 -7.40 -12.46 -1.97
N THR A 7 -7.93 -13.56 -1.42
CA THR A 7 -8.63 -13.53 -0.13
C THR A 7 -7.68 -13.18 1.02
N VAL A 8 -6.43 -13.65 0.99
CA VAL A 8 -5.42 -13.30 1.99
C VAL A 8 -5.18 -11.79 2.00
N ARG A 9 -5.01 -11.17 0.82
CA ARG A 9 -4.74 -9.72 0.71
C ARG A 9 -5.91 -8.86 1.18
N ILE A 10 -7.14 -9.30 0.90
CA ILE A 10 -8.34 -8.61 1.41
C ILE A 10 -8.39 -8.69 2.93
N GLU A 11 -8.04 -9.81 3.53
CA GLU A 11 -8.07 -9.95 4.99
C GLU A 11 -6.93 -9.16 5.66
N GLU A 12 -5.73 -9.16 5.08
CA GLU A 12 -4.62 -8.29 5.52
C GLU A 12 -5.02 -6.81 5.51
N TRP A 13 -5.77 -6.39 4.48
CA TRP A 13 -6.32 -5.04 4.41
C TRP A 13 -7.30 -4.73 5.53
N ARG A 14 -8.23 -5.65 5.79
CA ARG A 14 -9.25 -5.49 6.84
C ARG A 14 -8.61 -5.37 8.22
N VAL A 15 -7.57 -6.16 8.50
CA VAL A 15 -6.79 -6.05 9.74
C VAL A 15 -6.11 -4.68 9.82
N LYS A 16 -5.38 -4.27 8.79
CA LYS A 16 -4.67 -2.98 8.76
C LYS A 16 -5.60 -1.77 8.91
N GLN A 17 -6.81 -1.85 8.35
CA GLN A 17 -7.85 -0.83 8.53
C GLN A 17 -8.29 -0.72 9.99
N ARG A 18 -8.58 -1.85 10.66
CA ARG A 18 -8.97 -1.85 12.08
C ARG A 18 -7.85 -1.32 12.96
N ASP A 19 -6.62 -1.78 12.77
CA ASP A 19 -5.47 -1.34 13.57
C ASP A 19 -5.22 0.17 13.41
N THR A 20 -5.38 0.69 12.19
CA THR A 20 -5.23 2.12 11.95
C THR A 20 -6.34 2.91 12.63
N GLU A 21 -7.59 2.45 12.53
CA GLU A 21 -8.74 3.10 13.17
C GLU A 21 -8.59 3.13 14.70
N GLU A 22 -8.24 2.00 15.31
CA GLU A 22 -7.97 1.90 16.74
C GLU A 22 -6.85 2.83 17.17
N TRP A 23 -5.75 2.89 16.41
CA TRP A 23 -4.65 3.82 16.67
C TRP A 23 -5.08 5.29 16.59
N MET A 24 -5.95 5.65 15.63
CA MET A 24 -6.47 7.01 15.49
C MET A 24 -7.37 7.42 16.66
N ILE A 25 -8.22 6.49 17.12
CA ILE A 25 -9.10 6.67 18.28
C ILE A 25 -8.27 6.83 19.56
N HIS A 26 -7.31 5.92 19.78
CA HIS A 26 -6.43 5.97 20.95
C HIS A 26 -5.61 7.26 21.04
N ARG A 27 -5.21 7.83 19.89
CA ARG A 27 -4.47 9.10 19.83
C ARG A 27 -5.35 10.35 19.79
N GLN A 28 -6.67 10.19 19.86
CA GLN A 28 -7.64 11.30 19.83
C GLN A 28 -7.40 12.25 18.64
N LEU A 29 -7.14 11.68 17.46
CA LEU A 29 -6.89 12.50 16.28
C LEU A 29 -8.13 13.35 15.93
N PRO A 30 -7.97 14.61 15.52
CA PRO A 30 -9.05 15.41 14.97
C PRO A 30 -9.75 14.71 13.80
N GLN A 31 -11.06 14.92 13.68
CA GLN A 31 -11.87 14.26 12.65
C GLN A 31 -11.40 14.58 11.22
N ASP A 32 -10.89 15.79 10.96
CA ASP A 32 -10.31 16.15 9.64
C ASP A 32 -9.11 15.27 9.29
N LEU A 33 -8.19 15.07 10.26
CA LEU A 33 -7.02 14.23 10.08
C LEU A 33 -7.41 12.77 9.89
N GLN A 34 -8.37 12.27 10.68
CA GLN A 34 -8.89 10.91 10.50
C GLN A 34 -9.46 10.72 9.08
N GLU A 35 -10.24 11.68 8.58
CA GLU A 35 -10.82 11.58 7.25
C GLU A 35 -9.76 11.61 6.14
N ARG A 36 -8.74 12.47 6.28
CA ARG A 36 -7.62 12.52 5.34
C ARG A 36 -6.83 11.21 5.33
N VAL A 37 -6.58 10.61 6.51
CA VAL A 37 -5.92 9.32 6.64
C VAL A 37 -6.76 8.21 6.00
N ARG A 38 -8.07 8.13 6.28
CA ARG A 38 -8.98 7.14 5.66
C ARG A 38 -9.00 7.28 4.13
N ARG A 39 -9.10 8.51 3.60
CA ARG A 39 -9.07 8.79 2.15
C ARG A 39 -7.75 8.33 1.52
N PHE A 40 -6.62 8.66 2.14
CA PHE A 40 -5.30 8.26 1.63
C PHE A 40 -5.18 6.73 1.59
N ILE A 41 -5.57 6.07 2.67
CA ILE A 41 -5.48 4.62 2.79
C ILE A 41 -6.41 3.96 1.76
N HIS A 42 -7.67 4.39 1.65
CA HIS A 42 -8.60 3.90 0.62
C HIS A 42 -8.08 4.12 -0.82
N TYR A 43 -7.51 5.30 -1.11
CA TYR A 43 -6.87 5.57 -2.39
C TYR A 43 -5.69 4.63 -2.67
N LYS A 44 -4.81 4.43 -1.69
CA LYS A 44 -3.66 3.51 -1.80
C LYS A 44 -4.14 2.08 -2.09
N TRP A 45 -5.22 1.63 -1.45
CA TRP A 45 -5.79 0.30 -1.73
C TRP A 45 -6.42 0.20 -3.12
N LEU A 46 -7.16 1.20 -3.57
CA LEU A 46 -7.75 1.17 -4.91
C LEU A 46 -6.68 1.16 -6.00
N THR A 47 -5.61 1.94 -5.80
CA THR A 47 -4.53 2.09 -6.77
C THR A 47 -3.57 0.90 -6.78
N THR A 48 -3.13 0.42 -5.61
CA THR A 48 -2.14 -0.66 -5.55
C THR A 48 -2.74 -2.03 -5.25
N ARG A 49 -4.04 -2.13 -4.90
CA ARG A 49 -4.69 -3.37 -4.42
C ARG A 49 -3.95 -4.02 -3.25
N GLY A 50 -3.25 -3.22 -2.44
CA GLY A 50 -2.42 -3.72 -1.34
C GLY A 50 -1.06 -4.27 -1.76
N VAL A 51 -0.63 -4.03 -3.01
CA VAL A 51 0.78 -4.17 -3.37
C VAL A 51 1.53 -3.04 -2.68
N ASP A 52 2.43 -3.38 -1.77
CA ASP A 52 3.43 -2.44 -1.27
C ASP A 52 4.65 -2.53 -2.18
N GLU A 53 4.70 -1.65 -3.18
CA GLU A 53 5.75 -1.65 -4.21
C GLU A 53 7.15 -1.52 -3.59
N GLU A 54 7.30 -0.72 -2.54
CA GLU A 54 8.58 -0.59 -1.83
C GLU A 54 8.96 -1.89 -1.13
N ALA A 55 8.02 -2.55 -0.45
CA ALA A 55 8.29 -3.84 0.21
C ALA A 55 8.68 -4.94 -0.80
N ILE A 56 8.03 -4.95 -1.98
CA ILE A 56 8.38 -5.88 -3.07
C ILE A 56 9.75 -5.56 -3.63
N LEU A 57 10.06 -4.29 -3.89
CA LEU A 57 11.38 -3.90 -4.37
C LEU A 57 12.46 -4.23 -3.33
N GLN A 58 12.16 -4.09 -2.04
CA GLN A 58 13.08 -4.42 -0.95
C GLN A 58 13.31 -5.94 -0.78
N SER A 59 12.31 -6.77 -1.04
CA SER A 59 12.46 -8.24 -1.00
C SER A 59 13.22 -8.80 -2.20
N LEU A 60 13.34 -8.03 -3.29
CA LEU A 60 14.10 -8.42 -4.47
C LEU A 60 15.60 -8.16 -4.32
N PRO A 61 16.45 -9.02 -4.92
CA PRO A 61 17.88 -8.77 -5.11
C PRO A 61 18.16 -7.44 -5.81
N LEU A 62 19.32 -6.85 -5.52
CA LEU A 62 19.71 -5.53 -6.01
C LEU A 62 19.64 -5.39 -7.53
N ASP A 63 20.03 -6.44 -8.26
CA ASP A 63 20.08 -6.43 -9.73
C ASP A 63 18.68 -6.31 -10.34
N LEU A 64 17.73 -7.10 -9.82
CA LEU A 64 16.33 -7.04 -10.23
C LEU A 64 15.68 -5.71 -9.82
N ARG A 65 15.98 -5.22 -8.62
CA ARG A 65 15.52 -3.90 -8.15
C ARG A 65 15.96 -2.78 -9.11
N ARG A 66 17.23 -2.78 -9.51
CA ARG A 66 17.80 -1.78 -10.45
C ARG A 66 17.20 -1.88 -11.84
N GLU A 67 16.89 -3.07 -12.32
CA GLU A 67 16.23 -3.27 -13.61
C GLU A 67 14.80 -2.72 -13.61
N ILE A 68 14.01 -3.06 -12.59
CA ILE A 68 12.65 -2.57 -12.42
C ILE A 68 12.63 -1.05 -12.24
N GLN A 69 13.51 -0.50 -11.38
CA GLN A 69 13.60 0.95 -11.18
C GLN A 69 13.95 1.69 -12.48
N ARG A 70 14.88 1.18 -13.30
CA ARG A 70 15.18 1.77 -14.61
C ARG A 70 13.96 1.76 -15.53
N HIS A 71 13.21 0.67 -15.56
CA HIS A 71 12.00 0.56 -16.36
C HIS A 71 10.92 1.56 -15.91
N LEU A 72 10.72 1.71 -14.59
CA LEU A 72 9.76 2.67 -14.02
C LEU A 72 10.18 4.12 -14.27
N CYS A 73 11.48 4.45 -14.12
CA CYS A 73 12.01 5.79 -14.38
C CYS A 73 11.88 6.21 -15.85
N LEU A 74 12.08 5.29 -16.80
CA LEU A 74 11.90 5.58 -18.23
C LEU A 74 10.45 5.95 -18.57
N GLY A 75 9.46 5.42 -17.84
CA GLY A 75 8.06 5.79 -17.98
C GLY A 75 7.72 7.17 -17.41
N LEU A 76 8.50 7.66 -16.43
CA LEU A 76 8.29 8.96 -15.78
C LEU A 76 8.91 10.13 -16.58
N VAL A 77 10.03 9.91 -17.27
CA VAL A 77 10.75 10.95 -18.03
C VAL A 77 10.18 11.19 -19.44
N ARG A 78 9.38 10.26 -19.97
CA ARG A 78 8.73 10.35 -21.29
C ARG A 78 7.32 10.98 -21.27
N ARG A 79 6.94 11.66 -20.18
CA ARG A 79 5.68 12.41 -20.06
C ARG A 79 5.86 13.90 -20.27
#